data_AF-A0A8B6HL95-F1
#
_entry.id   AF-A0A8B6HL95-F1
#
_cell.length_a   1.000
_cell.length_b   1.000
_cell.length_c   1.000
_cell.angle_alpha   90.00
_cell.angle_beta   90.00
_cell.angle_gamma   90.00
#
_symmetry.space_group_name_H-M   'P 1'
#
loop_
_entity.id
_entity.type
_entity.pdbx_description
1 polymer ?
#
loop_
_entity_poly.entity_id
_entity_poly.type
_entity_poly.pdbx_seq_one_letter_code
_entity_poly.pdbx_strand_id
1 'polypeptide(L)'
;MNYLCECRDLETFVAPIVDNNGAPLVAIVNTTRISSHIVRSIEMPLRVIINATIDSKFDDKLKEDIVSSKVLGKVNNKFDALQQKMDEHIGDNRNKITEVNQDIATLRKEMQELKNLAKTVNDMNTRVALSACASHTTVSPPTTLKFLDIKTSEGITNQHLTSFKSSGVFVCEVPGLYHISVVVMSNTNSAYVD
;
A
#
# COMPACT_ATOMS: atom_id res chain seq x y z
N MET A 1 -47.44 60.99 -63.85
CA MET A 1 -46.47 60.48 -64.83
C MET A 1 -45.26 59.96 -64.07
N ASN A 2 -45.00 58.66 -64.18
CA ASN A 2 -43.84 58.01 -63.56
C ASN A 2 -42.60 58.31 -64.41
N TYR A 3 -41.67 59.11 -63.89
CA TYR A 3 -40.35 59.25 -64.50
C TYR A 3 -39.48 58.08 -64.02
N LEU A 4 -39.44 57.01 -64.80
CA LEU A 4 -38.47 55.94 -64.65
C LEU A 4 -37.11 56.46 -65.17
N CYS A 5 -36.14 56.57 -64.26
CA CYS A 5 -34.76 56.90 -64.58
C CYS A 5 -34.07 55.65 -65.15
N GLU A 6 -33.74 55.65 -66.45
CA GLU A 6 -32.90 54.62 -67.07
C GLU A 6 -31.43 54.90 -66.73
N CYS A 7 -30.84 54.09 -65.86
CA CYS A 7 -29.38 54.03 -65.72
C CYS A 7 -28.79 53.28 -66.93
N ARG A 8 -28.40 54.00 -67.99
CA ARG A 8 -27.48 53.48 -69.01
C ARG A 8 -26.06 53.93 -68.69
N ASP A 9 -25.19 52.95 -68.52
CA ASP A 9 -23.74 53.06 -68.30
C ASP A 9 -23.31 53.81 -67.02
N LEU A 10 -22.59 53.11 -66.14
CA LEU A 10 -22.16 53.53 -64.79
C LEU A 10 -21.30 54.81 -64.73
N GLU A 11 -20.99 55.42 -65.88
CA GLU A 11 -20.09 56.58 -66.01
C GLU A 11 -20.82 57.92 -66.12
N THR A 12 -22.14 57.90 -66.37
CA THR A 12 -22.90 59.14 -66.53
C THR A 12 -24.32 59.03 -65.99
N PHE A 13 -24.67 59.88 -65.02
CA PHE A 13 -26.02 60.00 -64.49
C PHE A 13 -26.73 61.18 -65.16
N VAL A 14 -27.93 60.95 -65.70
CA VAL A 14 -28.73 61.96 -66.39
C VAL A 14 -30.02 62.22 -65.60
N ALA A 15 -30.12 63.41 -65.02
CA ALA A 15 -31.31 63.83 -64.26
C ALA A 15 -32.13 64.87 -65.04
N PRO A 16 -33.44 64.65 -65.23
CA PRO A 16 -34.32 65.69 -65.74
C PRO A 16 -34.50 66.77 -64.68
N ILE A 17 -34.23 68.02 -65.05
CA ILE A 17 -34.50 69.19 -64.22
C ILE A 17 -35.41 70.12 -65.01
N VAL A 18 -36.25 70.89 -64.34
CA VAL A 18 -37.13 71.86 -64.99
C VAL A 18 -36.70 73.25 -64.54
N ASP A 19 -36.58 74.19 -65.47
CA ASP A 19 -36.30 75.57 -65.09
C ASP A 19 -37.54 76.24 -64.45
N ASN A 20 -37.35 77.46 -63.93
CA ASN A 20 -38.42 78.21 -63.27
C ASN A 20 -39.60 78.58 -64.20
N ASN A 21 -39.48 78.35 -65.51
CA ASN A 21 -40.49 78.60 -66.52
C ASN A 21 -41.11 77.31 -67.08
N GLY A 22 -40.75 76.14 -66.56
CA GLY A 22 -41.32 74.85 -66.97
C GLY A 22 -40.65 74.20 -68.19
N ALA A 23 -39.51 74.74 -68.68
CA ALA A 23 -38.79 74.15 -69.79
C ALA A 23 -37.88 72.97 -69.33
N PRO A 24 -37.83 71.86 -70.08
CA PRO A 24 -37.01 70.71 -69.71
C PRO A 24 -35.52 71.00 -69.91
N LEU A 25 -34.74 70.87 -68.83
CA LEU A 25 -33.28 70.89 -68.81
C LEU A 25 -32.74 69.50 -68.48
N VAL A 26 -31.54 69.19 -68.98
CA VAL A 26 -30.86 67.91 -68.74
C VAL A 26 -29.53 68.17 -68.05
N ALA A 27 -29.36 67.67 -66.83
CA ALA A 27 -28.06 67.65 -66.18
C ALA A 27 -27.35 66.33 -66.43
N ILE A 28 -26.11 66.43 -66.91
CA ILE A 28 -25.23 65.30 -67.17
C ILE A 28 -24.14 65.31 -66.09
N VAL A 29 -24.13 64.31 -65.22
CA VAL A 29 -23.14 64.17 -64.14
C VAL A 29 -22.18 63.06 -64.50
N ASN A 30 -20.89 63.38 -64.66
CA ASN A 30 -19.83 62.39 -64.85
C ASN A 30 -19.48 61.73 -63.51
N THR A 31 -19.79 60.44 -63.37
CA THR A 31 -19.65 59.67 -62.13
C THR A 31 -18.28 59.02 -61.99
N THR A 32 -17.41 59.07 -63.02
CA THR A 32 -16.04 58.50 -62.99
C THR A 32 -15.20 59.09 -61.86
N ARG A 33 -15.28 60.41 -61.67
CA ARG A 33 -14.59 61.09 -60.56
C ARG A 33 -15.13 60.65 -59.21
N ILE A 34 -16.45 60.48 -59.09
CA ILE A 34 -17.11 60.02 -57.87
C ILE A 34 -16.69 58.58 -57.56
N SER A 35 -16.66 57.69 -58.57
CA SER A 35 -16.21 56.30 -58.44
C SER A 35 -14.75 56.22 -57.97
N SER A 36 -13.84 56.97 -58.60
CA SER A 36 -12.43 57.01 -58.18
C SER A 36 -12.24 57.54 -56.75
N HIS A 37 -13.08 58.50 -56.33
CA HIS A 37 -13.04 59.07 -54.99
C HIS A 37 -13.61 58.09 -53.95
N ILE A 38 -14.64 57.31 -54.29
CA ILE A 38 -15.17 56.24 -53.42
C ILE A 38 -14.12 55.16 -53.20
N VAL A 39 -13.45 54.68 -54.26
CA VAL A 39 -12.39 53.67 -54.14
C VAL A 39 -11.25 54.17 -53.24
N ARG A 40 -10.81 55.41 -53.45
CA ARG A 40 -9.67 55.97 -52.72
C ARG A 40 -10.00 56.36 -51.28
N SER A 41 -11.18 56.93 -51.03
CA SER A 41 -11.54 57.46 -49.70
C SER A 41 -12.29 56.48 -48.83
N ILE A 42 -12.86 55.41 -49.39
CA ILE A 42 -13.69 54.45 -48.64
C ILE A 42 -13.11 53.04 -48.77
N GLU A 43 -12.98 52.53 -50.00
CA GLU A 43 -12.64 51.13 -50.20
C GLU A 43 -11.21 50.78 -49.73
N MET A 44 -10.22 51.60 -50.11
CA MET A 44 -8.83 51.38 -49.68
C MET A 44 -8.65 51.43 -48.16
N PRO A 45 -9.15 52.46 -47.43
CA PRO A 45 -9.09 52.48 -45.97
C PRO A 45 -9.77 51.29 -45.32
N LEU A 46 -10.94 50.88 -45.82
CA LEU A 46 -11.65 49.71 -45.28
C LEU A 46 -10.83 48.42 -45.47
N ARG A 47 -10.21 48.21 -46.63
CA ARG A 47 -9.31 47.06 -46.85
C ARG A 47 -8.14 47.04 -45.88
N VAL A 48 -7.52 48.19 -45.62
CA VAL A 48 -6.41 48.31 -44.66
C VAL A 48 -6.88 47.96 -43.24
N ILE A 49 -8.03 48.50 -42.81
CA ILE A 49 -8.60 48.24 -41.48
C ILE A 49 -8.95 46.76 -41.32
N ILE A 50 -9.59 46.16 -42.34
CA ILE A 50 -9.98 44.74 -42.33
C ILE A 50 -8.74 43.86 -42.21
N ASN A 51 -7.71 44.08 -43.04
CA ASN A 51 -6.50 43.28 -43.01
C ASN A 51 -5.76 43.41 -41.67
N ALA A 52 -5.58 44.64 -41.17
CA ALA A 52 -4.94 44.87 -39.87
C ALA A 52 -5.71 44.20 -38.72
N THR A 53 -7.05 44.20 -38.79
CA THR A 53 -7.90 43.56 -37.78
C THR A 53 -7.80 42.04 -37.83
N ILE A 54 -7.77 41.45 -39.03
CA ILE A 54 -7.60 40.01 -39.22
C ILE A 54 -6.23 39.58 -38.70
N ASP A 55 -5.16 40.27 -39.11
CA ASP A 55 -3.79 39.93 -38.71
C ASP A 55 -3.62 40.00 -37.19
N SER A 56 -4.11 41.05 -36.54
CA SER A 56 -4.02 41.18 -35.08
C SER A 56 -4.83 40.10 -34.35
N LYS A 57 -6.10 39.88 -34.72
CA LYS A 57 -6.97 38.96 -33.97
C LYS A 57 -6.63 37.48 -34.19
N PHE A 58 -6.23 37.11 -35.40
CA PHE A 58 -5.86 35.73 -35.68
C PHE A 58 -4.51 35.36 -35.09
N ASP A 59 -3.51 36.25 -35.16
CA ASP A 59 -2.16 35.97 -34.66
C ASP A 59 -2.13 35.84 -33.13
N ASP A 60 -2.87 36.68 -32.40
CA ASP A 60 -3.00 36.57 -30.94
C ASP A 60 -3.68 35.25 -30.53
N LYS A 61 -4.75 34.86 -31.22
CA LYS A 61 -5.48 33.63 -30.91
C LYS A 61 -4.66 32.37 -31.23
N LEU A 62 -3.94 32.38 -32.35
CA LEU A 62 -3.01 31.30 -32.71
C LEU A 62 -1.89 31.15 -31.66
N LYS A 63 -1.31 32.25 -31.20
CA LYS A 63 -0.28 32.21 -30.15
C LYS A 63 -0.83 31.64 -28.84
N GLU A 64 -2.03 32.05 -28.44
CA GLU A 64 -2.69 31.55 -27.23
C GLU A 64 -2.97 30.03 -27.31
N ASP A 65 -3.47 29.56 -28.46
CA ASP A 65 -3.74 28.14 -28.70
C ASP A 65 -2.44 27.30 -28.71
N ILE A 66 -1.36 27.80 -29.32
CA ILE A 66 -0.04 27.15 -29.33
C ILE A 66 0.54 27.06 -27.91
N VAL A 67 0.44 28.14 -27.13
CA VAL A 67 0.90 28.15 -25.73
C VAL A 67 0.10 27.14 -24.90
N SER A 68 -1.23 27.12 -25.05
CA SER A 68 -2.11 26.17 -24.36
C SER A 68 -1.78 24.71 -24.72
N SER A 69 -1.55 24.41 -25.99
CA SER A 69 -1.13 23.08 -26.46
C SER A 69 0.22 22.65 -25.87
N LYS A 70 1.21 23.56 -25.82
CA LYS A 70 2.51 23.28 -25.18
C LYS A 70 2.39 23.02 -23.68
N VAL A 71 1.51 23.76 -23.00
CA VAL A 71 1.22 23.53 -21.57
C VAL A 71 0.58 22.17 -21.37
N LEU A 72 -0.41 21.80 -22.18
CA LEU A 72 -1.06 20.49 -22.17
C LEU A 72 -0.04 19.35 -22.38
N GLY A 73 0.86 19.46 -23.36
CA GLY A 73 1.91 18.46 -23.60
C GLY A 73 2.86 18.30 -22.40
N LYS A 74 3.26 19.41 -21.76
CA LYS A 74 4.07 19.37 -20.53
C LYS A 74 3.32 18.72 -19.36
N VAL A 75 2.03 18.99 -19.21
CA VAL A 75 1.19 18.39 -18.18
C VAL A 75 1.06 16.89 -18.41
N ASN A 76 0.82 16.46 -19.65
CA ASN A 76 0.70 15.04 -19.98
C ASN A 76 1.99 14.28 -19.65
N ASN A 77 3.15 14.80 -20.08
CA ASN A 77 4.44 14.17 -19.77
C ASN A 77 4.70 14.05 -18.26
N LYS A 78 4.29 15.05 -17.46
CA LYS A 78 4.40 15.01 -16.00
C LYS A 78 3.43 14.00 -15.39
N PHE A 79 2.23 13.87 -15.95
CA PHE A 79 1.25 12.89 -15.53
C PHE A 79 1.74 11.47 -15.80
N ASP A 80 2.28 11.21 -17.00
CA ASP A 80 2.85 9.91 -17.37
C ASP A 80 4.03 9.53 -16.45
N ALA A 81 4.93 10.48 -16.17
CA ALA A 81 6.04 10.26 -15.24
C ALA A 81 5.57 10.01 -13.79
N LEU A 82 4.49 10.67 -13.36
CA LEU A 82 3.90 10.45 -12.04
C LEU A 82 3.25 9.06 -11.96
N GLN A 83 2.52 8.66 -13.01
CA GLN A 83 1.89 7.35 -13.12
C GLN A 83 2.93 6.24 -13.06
N GLN A 84 4.02 6.36 -13.82
CA GLN A 84 5.13 5.40 -13.78
C GLN A 84 5.73 5.26 -12.37
N LYS A 85 6.02 6.37 -11.69
CA LYS A 85 6.54 6.33 -10.32
C LYS A 85 5.58 5.67 -9.34
N MET A 86 4.27 5.89 -9.51
CA MET A 86 3.25 5.27 -8.67
C MET A 86 3.21 3.76 -8.89
N ASP A 87 3.29 3.31 -10.14
CA ASP A 87 3.30 1.88 -10.48
C ASP A 87 4.56 1.18 -9.94
N GLU A 88 5.73 1.82 -10.04
CA GLU A 88 6.99 1.35 -9.45
C GLU A 88 6.86 1.21 -7.92
N HIS A 89 6.37 2.24 -7.23
CA HIS A 89 6.18 2.22 -5.77
C HIS A 89 5.18 1.12 -5.33
N ILE A 90 4.11 0.92 -6.09
CA ILE A 90 3.14 -0.15 -5.82
C ILE A 90 3.79 -1.53 -6.01
N GLY A 91 4.61 -1.70 -7.05
CA GLY A 91 5.40 -2.91 -7.29
C GLY A 91 6.34 -3.23 -6.13
N ASP A 92 7.14 -2.26 -5.70
CA ASP A 92 8.08 -2.40 -4.59
C ASP A 92 7.38 -2.76 -3.27
N ASN A 93 6.27 -2.08 -2.98
CA ASN A 93 5.50 -2.37 -1.77
C ASN A 93 4.89 -3.79 -1.79
N ARG A 94 4.45 -4.25 -2.97
CA ARG A 94 3.94 -5.62 -3.14
C ARG A 94 5.03 -6.66 -2.89
N ASN A 95 6.25 -6.41 -3.34
CA ASN A 95 7.40 -7.28 -3.08
C ASN A 95 7.74 -7.33 -1.59
N LYS A 96 7.85 -6.17 -0.93
CA LYS A 96 8.08 -6.10 0.52
C LYS A 96 7.01 -6.80 1.35
N ILE A 97 5.73 -6.66 0.98
CA ILE A 97 4.63 -7.39 1.63
C ILE A 97 4.80 -8.90 1.48
N THR A 98 5.29 -9.35 0.33
CA THR A 98 5.55 -10.78 0.09
C THR A 98 6.66 -11.31 0.98
N GLU A 99 7.78 -10.58 1.11
CA GLU A 99 8.88 -10.91 2.01
C GLU A 99 8.42 -10.96 3.47
N VAL A 100 7.72 -9.92 3.94
CA VAL A 100 7.19 -9.87 5.31
C VAL A 100 6.25 -11.05 5.60
N ASN A 101 5.45 -11.48 4.63
CA ASN A 101 4.57 -12.64 4.81
C ASN A 101 5.36 -13.96 4.92
N GLN A 102 6.49 -14.08 4.21
CA GLN A 102 7.39 -15.23 4.35
C GLN A 102 8.04 -15.25 5.73
N ASP A 103 8.52 -14.10 6.22
CA ASP A 103 9.09 -13.96 7.56
C ASP A 103 8.07 -14.32 8.65
N ILE A 104 6.83 -13.85 8.53
CA ILE A 104 5.74 -14.20 9.45
C ILE A 104 5.49 -15.71 9.47
N ALA A 105 5.54 -16.39 8.32
CA ALA A 105 5.37 -17.83 8.26
C ALA A 105 6.50 -18.57 8.98
N THR A 106 7.75 -18.13 8.78
CA THR A 106 8.93 -18.69 9.46
C THR A 106 8.84 -18.50 10.97
N LEU A 107 8.54 -17.29 11.44
CA LEU A 107 8.41 -16.99 12.88
C LEU A 107 7.31 -17.82 13.53
N ARG A 108 6.18 -18.05 12.86
CA ARG A 108 5.11 -18.92 13.38
C ARG A 108 5.58 -20.36 13.58
N LYS A 109 6.41 -20.87 12.67
CA LYS A 109 6.99 -22.22 12.79
C LYS A 109 7.96 -22.29 13.96
N GLU A 110 8.89 -21.34 14.07
CA GLU A 110 9.86 -21.28 15.17
C GLU A 110 9.18 -21.15 16.55
N MET A 111 8.12 -20.34 16.64
CA MET A 111 7.33 -20.24 17.88
C MET A 111 6.68 -21.57 18.27
N GLN A 112 6.20 -22.35 17.29
CA GLN A 112 5.61 -23.65 17.56
C GLN A 112 6.66 -24.65 18.04
N GLU A 113 7.87 -24.62 17.46
CA GLU A 113 8.99 -25.45 17.89
C GLU A 113 9.44 -25.09 19.32
N LEU A 114 9.57 -23.80 19.64
CA LEU A 114 9.87 -23.33 20.99
C LEU A 114 8.81 -23.75 22.01
N LYS A 115 7.52 -23.70 21.63
CA LYS A 115 6.43 -24.16 22.50
C LYS A 115 6.54 -25.66 22.81
N ASN A 116 6.90 -26.47 21.81
CA ASN A 116 7.13 -27.91 22.00
C ASN A 116 8.35 -28.18 22.89
N LEU A 117 9.43 -27.42 22.71
CA LEU A 117 10.62 -27.52 23.54
C LEU A 117 10.33 -27.14 25.00
N ALA A 118 9.61 -26.03 25.23
CA ALA A 118 9.21 -25.60 26.56
C ALA A 118 8.38 -26.66 27.28
N LYS A 119 7.45 -27.32 26.56
CA LYS A 119 6.69 -28.46 27.11
C LYS A 119 7.62 -29.60 27.51
N THR A 120 8.55 -29.98 26.63
CA THR A 120 9.53 -31.05 26.89
C THR A 120 10.38 -30.74 28.13
N VAL A 121 10.86 -29.50 28.26
CA VAL A 121 11.63 -29.06 29.44
C VAL A 121 10.78 -29.13 30.71
N ASN A 122 9.52 -28.71 30.65
CA ASN A 122 8.63 -28.78 31.81
C ASN A 122 8.35 -30.24 32.23
N ASP A 123 8.17 -31.14 31.26
CA ASP A 123 7.98 -32.57 31.51
C ASP A 123 9.26 -33.21 32.13
N MET A 124 10.45 -32.75 31.71
CA MET A 124 11.73 -33.18 32.29
C MET A 124 12.02 -32.59 33.68
N ASN A 125 11.45 -31.43 34.04
CA ASN A 125 11.68 -30.78 35.33
C ASN A 125 10.88 -31.42 36.48
N THR A 126 10.51 -32.68 36.35
CA THR A 126 9.86 -33.46 37.40
C THR A 126 10.90 -33.84 38.45
N ARG A 127 10.91 -33.11 39.58
CA ARG A 127 11.78 -33.42 40.72
C ARG A 127 11.25 -34.66 41.44
N VAL A 128 12.03 -35.74 41.43
CA VAL A 128 11.72 -36.97 42.17
C VAL A 128 12.74 -37.15 43.28
N ALA A 129 12.29 -37.24 44.52
CA ALA A 129 13.16 -37.49 45.68
C ALA A 129 12.47 -38.38 46.71
N LEU A 130 13.16 -39.46 47.12
CA LEU A 130 12.71 -40.36 48.17
C LEU A 130 13.82 -40.54 49.21
N SER A 131 13.47 -40.40 50.48
CA SER A 131 14.36 -40.77 51.60
C SER A 131 13.54 -41.48 52.66
N ALA A 132 14.08 -42.59 53.16
CA ALA A 132 13.38 -43.43 54.11
C ALA A 132 14.36 -44.16 55.04
N CYS A 133 13.88 -44.51 56.23
CA CYS A 133 14.62 -45.34 57.17
C CYS A 133 13.74 -46.49 57.68
N ALA A 134 14.41 -47.60 58.00
CA ALA A 134 13.78 -48.74 58.65
C ALA A 134 14.25 -48.78 60.10
N SER A 135 13.28 -48.80 61.03
CA SER A 135 13.55 -48.92 62.46
C SER A 135 13.14 -50.32 62.90
N HIS A 136 14.10 -51.08 63.45
CA HIS A 136 13.89 -52.42 64.03
C HIS A 136 13.23 -53.43 63.08
N THR A 137 14.04 -54.18 62.32
CA THR A 137 13.55 -55.24 61.43
C THR A 137 13.95 -56.62 61.95
N THR A 138 12.95 -57.43 62.31
CA THR A 138 13.13 -58.89 62.47
C THR A 138 12.98 -59.49 61.07
N VAL A 139 14.10 -59.65 60.36
CA VAL A 139 14.11 -60.21 59.01
C VAL A 139 13.86 -61.73 59.08
N SER A 140 12.66 -62.16 58.70
CA SER A 140 12.37 -63.54 58.29
C SER A 140 12.37 -63.59 56.77
N PRO A 141 13.02 -64.59 56.13
CA PRO A 141 12.95 -64.76 54.67
C PRO A 141 11.48 -64.83 54.17
N PRO A 142 11.15 -64.24 52.99
CA PRO A 142 12.03 -63.60 52.03
C PRO A 142 12.37 -62.13 52.33
N THR A 143 13.57 -61.74 51.89
CA THR A 143 14.44 -60.63 52.31
C THR A 143 14.10 -59.27 51.68
N THR A 144 12.96 -58.68 52.02
CA THR A 144 12.71 -57.27 51.66
C THR A 144 12.45 -56.42 52.90
N LEU A 145 13.22 -55.34 53.03
CA LEU A 145 13.11 -54.40 54.15
C LEU A 145 11.91 -53.48 53.92
N LYS A 146 11.03 -53.40 54.93
CA LYS A 146 9.91 -52.46 54.92
C LYS A 146 10.37 -51.13 55.51
N PHE A 147 10.11 -50.05 54.78
CA PHE A 147 10.48 -48.69 55.20
C PHE A 147 9.22 -47.94 55.62
N LEU A 148 8.92 -47.94 56.92
CA LEU A 148 7.72 -47.30 57.46
C LEU A 148 7.90 -45.78 57.65
N ASP A 149 9.13 -45.34 57.88
CA ASP A 149 9.47 -43.95 58.15
C ASP A 149 10.06 -43.29 56.90
N ILE A 150 9.23 -42.48 56.23
CA ILE A 150 9.60 -41.73 55.03
C ILE A 150 9.93 -40.30 55.44
N LYS A 151 11.15 -39.85 55.12
CA LYS A 151 11.64 -38.49 55.39
C LYS A 151 11.39 -37.51 54.25
N THR A 152 11.37 -38.00 53.01
CA THR A 152 11.13 -37.17 51.82
C THR A 152 10.43 -38.00 50.75
N SER A 153 9.45 -37.42 50.05
CA SER A 153 8.72 -38.06 48.95
C SER A 153 8.22 -37.02 47.94
N GLU A 154 9.14 -36.33 47.27
CA GLU A 154 8.83 -35.33 46.24
C GLU A 154 8.61 -36.01 44.88
N GLY A 155 7.59 -35.60 44.13
CA GLY A 155 7.31 -36.12 42.79
C GLY A 155 6.88 -37.59 42.73
N ILE A 156 6.45 -38.17 43.85
CA ILE A 156 6.03 -39.58 43.97
C ILE A 156 4.55 -39.63 44.35
N THR A 157 3.76 -40.42 43.62
CA THR A 157 2.33 -40.56 43.92
C THR A 157 2.10 -41.34 45.22
N ASN A 158 0.96 -41.12 45.88
CA ASN A 158 0.60 -41.84 47.11
C ASN A 158 0.51 -43.36 46.91
N GLN A 159 0.18 -43.82 45.70
CA GLN A 159 0.15 -45.23 45.35
C GLN A 159 1.57 -45.83 45.38
N HIS A 160 2.54 -45.17 44.74
CA HIS A 160 3.95 -45.61 44.77
C HIS A 160 4.53 -45.55 46.17
N LEU A 161 4.17 -44.53 46.95
CA LEU A 161 4.64 -44.42 48.33
C LEU A 161 4.10 -45.56 49.21
N THR A 162 2.82 -45.92 49.05
CA THR A 162 2.20 -47.03 49.79
C THR A 162 2.78 -48.38 49.39
N SER A 163 3.03 -48.58 48.09
CA SER A 163 3.74 -49.75 47.58
C SER A 163 5.15 -49.84 48.15
N PHE A 164 5.92 -48.74 48.13
CA PHE A 164 7.27 -48.70 48.68
C PHE A 164 7.31 -49.03 50.19
N LYS A 165 6.41 -48.47 50.99
CA LYS A 165 6.32 -48.76 52.43
C LYS A 165 6.08 -50.24 52.74
N SER A 166 5.24 -50.89 51.93
CA SER A 166 4.82 -52.27 52.16
C SER A 166 5.76 -53.31 51.55
N SER A 167 6.36 -53.00 50.41
CA SER A 167 7.19 -53.92 49.63
C SER A 167 8.69 -53.64 49.72
N GLY A 168 9.11 -52.42 50.09
CA GLY A 168 10.51 -51.98 50.02
C GLY A 168 11.01 -51.68 48.62
N VAL A 169 10.17 -51.79 47.59
CA VAL A 169 10.54 -51.59 46.18
C VAL A 169 10.09 -50.22 45.71
N PHE A 170 11.04 -49.42 45.21
CA PHE A 170 10.76 -48.15 44.54
C PHE A 170 10.85 -48.35 43.02
N VAL A 171 9.83 -47.88 42.30
CA VAL A 171 9.78 -47.93 40.83
C VAL A 171 9.83 -46.50 40.30
N CYS A 172 10.86 -46.19 39.51
CA CYS A 172 10.99 -44.89 38.85
C CYS A 172 10.09 -44.84 37.62
N GLU A 173 9.10 -43.95 37.62
CA GLU A 173 8.21 -43.73 36.47
C GLU A 173 8.77 -42.75 35.45
N VAL A 174 9.73 -41.93 35.87
CA VAL A 174 10.39 -40.94 35.02
C VAL A 174 11.71 -41.53 34.52
N PRO A 175 12.01 -41.49 33.21
CA PRO A 175 13.34 -41.85 32.74
C PRO A 175 14.33 -40.74 33.11
N GLY A 176 15.48 -41.11 33.70
CA GLY A 176 16.47 -40.13 34.11
C GLY A 176 17.68 -40.74 34.80
N LEU A 177 18.62 -39.88 35.18
CA LEU A 177 19.75 -40.26 36.02
C LEU A 177 19.33 -40.16 37.49
N TYR A 178 19.53 -41.25 38.23
CA TYR A 178 19.18 -41.34 39.64
C TYR A 178 20.44 -41.52 40.49
N HIS A 179 20.47 -40.83 41.63
CA HIS A 179 21.46 -41.05 42.68
C HIS A 179 20.82 -41.85 43.81
N ILE A 180 21.38 -43.03 44.10
CA ILE A 180 20.92 -43.93 45.16
C ILE A 180 22.05 -44.03 46.18
N SER A 181 21.73 -43.88 47.46
CA SER A 181 22.67 -44.07 48.56
C SER A 181 22.00 -44.87 49.67
N VAL A 182 22.69 -45.88 50.18
CA VAL A 182 22.16 -46.77 51.20
C VAL A 182 23.15 -46.88 52.36
N VAL A 183 22.64 -46.73 53.58
CA VAL A 183 23.42 -46.96 54.80
C VAL A 183 22.80 -48.11 55.57
N VAL A 184 23.55 -49.20 55.70
CA VAL A 184 23.12 -50.38 56.47
C VAL A 184 23.90 -50.41 57.77
N MET A 185 23.18 -50.34 58.89
CA MET A 185 23.76 -50.45 60.23
C MET A 185 23.43 -51.83 60.82
N SER A 186 24.48 -52.57 61.19
CA SER A 186 24.34 -53.81 61.96
C SER A 186 24.23 -53.49 63.45
N ASN A 187 23.59 -54.40 64.18
CA ASN A 187 23.49 -54.43 65.65
C ASN A 187 24.87 -54.41 66.34
N THR A 188 25.95 -54.67 65.59
CA THR A 188 27.36 -54.61 66.03
C THR A 188 28.02 -53.23 65.85
N ASN A 189 27.25 -52.15 65.59
CA ASN A 189 27.73 -50.79 65.32
C ASN A 189 28.67 -50.66 64.11
N SER A 190 28.63 -51.62 63.19
CA SER A 190 29.36 -51.55 61.91
C SER A 190 28.42 -50.97 60.86
N ALA A 191 28.80 -49.84 60.26
CA ALA A 191 28.06 -49.23 59.15
C ALA A 191 28.69 -49.64 57.82
N TYR A 192 27.88 -50.13 56.90
CA TYR A 192 28.25 -50.33 55.50
C TYR A 192 27.59 -49.24 54.68
N VAL A 193 28.38 -48.54 53.85
CA VAL A 193 27.94 -47.45 52.98
C VAL A 193 28.32 -47.84 51.55
N ASP A 194 27.32 -47.84 50.67
CA ASP A 194 27.45 -48.02 49.22
C ASP A 194 26.67 -46.89 48.51
#